data_AF-L7VJN7-F1
#
_entry.id   AF-L7VJN7-F1
#
_cell.length_a   1.000
_cell.length_b   1.000
_cell.length_c   1.000
_cell.angle_alpha   90.00
_cell.angle_beta   90.00
_cell.angle_gamma   90.00
#
_symmetry.space_group_name_H-M   'P 1'
#
loop_
_entity.id
_entity.type
_entity.pdbx_description
1 polymer ?
#
loop_
_entity_poly.entity_id
_entity_poly.type
_entity_poly.pdbx_seq_one_letter_code
_entity_poly.pdbx_strand_id
1 'polypeptide(L)'
;MDKKIVSLLLIACLLMPLFQVRSVAASSHSAVSGVISLPGNDTAPSGGVKVKLTIGTDNNTPENKNDDKLVTTEIIIPKGQKSIAYSVQVPKSQNAKAKYYVYYTVEKGYAPFGWYSKEKTTAIKENRTLIDVNGGDVSGVNIELLPGRTISGKIIHGNPSTKPMNDLKFVVTAVQEGPKANSTDDDIIISKEIILKANSSNAPYELVVPINDVNKGYKVYYTYENQGYKETGYFHKNGTSRNGEKVTLIDVANTAENIDLTTLPFTNITGRVYLPNNEKAPKNGIEITITAYNNNVKSSASDDFSFSKTVTIPANSNSADYALTVPVTSTSYIVSYKIVTKNTEYINEGYYNKNGTERDIKNATPVKTSNTNINAVDLELIGKKAGQKPTPVPKSGVDIPKKYDLNEDGYVNIFDLIELAKVIAERYEKEGFNINPDEFKNRKLDMKDLETLWKVFNPFTANHFKIRWFNNHNWFDFDFDDFDCEKFMKEWRKRF
;
A
#
# COMPACT_ATOMS: atom_id res chain seq x y z
N MET A 1 -61.22 -80.94 -21.48
CA MET A 1 -62.06 -79.95 -22.15
C MET A 1 -62.51 -78.94 -21.11
N ASP A 2 -62.34 -77.64 -21.23
CA ASP A 2 -61.58 -76.78 -22.12
C ASP A 2 -61.71 -75.37 -21.51
N LYS A 3 -60.59 -74.67 -21.29
CA LYS A 3 -60.21 -73.40 -21.93
C LYS A 3 -61.05 -72.16 -21.61
N LYS A 4 -60.29 -71.10 -21.30
CA LYS A 4 -60.62 -69.65 -21.35
C LYS A 4 -61.46 -69.22 -20.14
N ILE A 5 -61.00 -68.40 -19.20
CA ILE A 5 -60.42 -67.06 -19.36
C ILE A 5 -59.50 -66.78 -18.15
N VAL A 6 -58.22 -67.10 -18.25
CA VAL A 6 -57.16 -66.54 -17.37
C VAL A 6 -55.94 -66.34 -18.27
N SER A 7 -56.06 -65.44 -19.24
CA SER A 7 -54.98 -65.16 -20.20
C SER A 7 -55.14 -63.77 -20.79
N LEU A 8 -54.96 -62.74 -19.96
CA LEU A 8 -54.66 -61.39 -20.45
C LEU A 8 -53.92 -60.49 -19.44
N LEU A 9 -53.59 -60.99 -18.24
CA LEU A 9 -52.86 -60.23 -17.21
C LEU A 9 -51.48 -60.80 -16.84
N LEU A 10 -51.00 -61.83 -17.57
CA LEU A 10 -49.69 -62.47 -17.31
C LEU A 10 -48.70 -62.38 -18.49
N ILE A 11 -49.04 -61.67 -19.58
CA ILE A 11 -48.15 -61.39 -20.71
C ILE A 11 -48.03 -59.87 -20.90
N ALA A 12 -47.81 -59.14 -19.80
CA ALA A 12 -47.38 -57.74 -19.82
C ALA A 12 -46.24 -57.47 -18.81
N CYS A 13 -45.64 -58.51 -18.25
CA CYS A 13 -44.51 -58.42 -17.31
C CYS A 13 -43.26 -59.21 -17.77
N LEU A 14 -43.24 -59.71 -19.01
CA LEU A 14 -42.11 -60.45 -19.59
C LEU A 14 -41.76 -59.86 -20.96
N LEU A 15 -41.33 -58.59 -20.97
CA LEU A 15 -40.53 -57.94 -22.02
C LEU A 15 -40.25 -56.49 -21.60
N MET A 16 -39.73 -56.29 -20.39
CA MET A 16 -38.87 -55.12 -20.16
C MET A 16 -37.46 -55.61 -20.47
N PRO A 17 -36.78 -55.08 -21.50
CA PRO A 17 -35.34 -55.24 -21.54
C PRO A 17 -34.80 -54.65 -20.25
N LEU A 18 -34.00 -55.44 -19.55
CA LEU A 18 -33.07 -55.01 -18.50
C LEU A 18 -32.14 -53.96 -19.12
N PHE A 19 -32.61 -52.72 -19.26
CA PHE A 19 -31.73 -51.58 -19.20
C PHE A 19 -31.29 -51.50 -17.75
N GLN A 20 -30.22 -52.22 -17.43
CA GLN A 20 -29.34 -51.77 -16.37
C GLN A 20 -28.88 -50.37 -16.80
N VAL A 21 -29.61 -49.36 -16.34
CA VAL A 21 -29.03 -48.03 -16.20
C VAL A 21 -27.95 -48.24 -15.16
N ARG A 22 -26.74 -48.59 -15.61
CA ARG A 22 -25.55 -48.28 -14.84
C ARG A 22 -25.63 -46.77 -14.70
N SER A 23 -26.11 -46.29 -13.56
CA SER A 23 -25.83 -44.94 -13.12
C SER A 23 -24.32 -44.91 -12.92
N VAL A 24 -23.58 -44.67 -14.01
CA VAL A 24 -22.20 -44.25 -13.90
C VAL A 24 -22.32 -42.91 -13.22
N ALA A 25 -22.10 -42.87 -11.90
CA ALA A 25 -21.96 -41.61 -11.20
C ALA A 25 -20.94 -40.82 -12.02
N ALA A 26 -21.38 -39.72 -12.65
CA ALA A 26 -20.49 -38.93 -13.47
C ALA A 26 -19.35 -38.50 -12.56
N SER A 27 -18.13 -38.99 -12.85
CA SER A 27 -16.96 -38.63 -12.06
C SER A 27 -16.91 -37.11 -11.96
N SER A 28 -16.80 -36.60 -10.73
CA SER A 28 -16.67 -35.16 -10.47
C SER A 28 -15.36 -34.57 -10.99
N HIS A 29 -14.45 -35.44 -11.44
CA HIS A 29 -13.16 -35.10 -12.01
C HIS A 29 -12.97 -35.77 -13.38
N SER A 30 -12.08 -35.20 -14.17
CA SER A 30 -11.52 -35.84 -15.36
C SER A 30 -10.00 -35.79 -15.29
N ALA A 31 -9.34 -36.78 -15.87
CA ALA A 31 -7.89 -36.79 -16.05
C ALA A 31 -7.51 -35.90 -17.23
N VAL A 32 -6.51 -35.05 -17.04
CA VAL A 32 -5.83 -34.33 -18.13
C VAL A 32 -4.41 -34.86 -18.23
N SER A 33 -4.03 -35.37 -19.41
CA SER A 33 -2.76 -36.05 -19.62
C SER A 33 -2.03 -35.61 -20.89
N GLY A 34 -0.71 -35.68 -20.84
CA GLY A 34 0.18 -35.30 -21.93
C GLY A 34 1.64 -35.45 -21.55
N VAL A 35 2.51 -34.77 -22.31
CA VAL A 35 3.96 -34.75 -22.09
C VAL A 35 4.42 -33.31 -21.89
N ILE A 36 5.25 -33.06 -20.89
CA ILE A 36 6.03 -31.83 -20.77
C ILE A 36 7.44 -32.12 -21.28
N SER A 37 7.95 -31.30 -22.19
CA SER A 37 9.25 -31.50 -22.85
C SER A 37 10.09 -30.23 -22.90
N LEU A 38 11.42 -30.39 -22.96
CA LEU A 38 12.37 -29.31 -23.19
C LEU A 38 12.50 -29.01 -24.70
N PRO A 39 12.76 -27.75 -25.07
CA PRO A 39 12.82 -27.34 -26.46
C PRO A 39 14.02 -27.95 -27.20
N GLY A 40 13.86 -28.16 -28.50
CA GLY A 40 14.98 -28.49 -29.39
C GLY A 40 15.63 -29.83 -29.01
N ASN A 41 16.92 -29.81 -28.68
CA ASN A 41 17.68 -31.01 -28.27
C ASN A 41 18.14 -30.96 -26.80
N ASP A 42 17.54 -30.08 -25.99
CA ASP A 42 17.91 -29.92 -24.60
C ASP A 42 17.64 -31.19 -23.77
N THR A 43 18.47 -31.39 -22.76
CA THR A 43 18.25 -32.39 -21.69
C THR A 43 18.36 -31.69 -20.34
N ALA A 44 17.56 -32.15 -19.37
CA ALA A 44 17.48 -31.47 -18.08
C ALA A 44 18.83 -31.50 -17.35
N PRO A 45 19.26 -30.37 -16.76
CA PRO A 45 20.54 -30.28 -16.06
C PRO A 45 20.52 -31.05 -14.73
N SER A 46 21.64 -30.98 -13.99
CA SER A 46 21.67 -31.48 -12.62
C SER A 46 20.61 -30.76 -11.77
N GLY A 47 19.82 -31.53 -11.01
CA GLY A 47 18.65 -31.01 -10.28
C GLY A 47 17.32 -31.08 -11.06
N GLY A 48 17.36 -31.44 -12.35
CA GLY A 48 16.18 -31.51 -13.20
C GLY A 48 15.63 -30.13 -13.59
N VAL A 49 14.51 -30.11 -14.30
CA VAL A 49 13.75 -28.88 -14.60
C VAL A 49 12.41 -28.96 -13.89
N LYS A 50 12.20 -28.08 -12.92
CA LYS A 50 10.96 -27.95 -12.17
C LYS A 50 9.97 -27.07 -12.95
N VAL A 51 8.84 -27.65 -13.33
CA VAL A 51 7.76 -27.02 -14.08
C VAL A 51 6.50 -27.02 -13.24
N LYS A 52 5.89 -25.86 -13.05
CA LYS A 52 4.57 -25.73 -12.42
C LYS A 52 3.52 -25.72 -13.51
N LEU A 53 2.72 -26.78 -13.61
CA LEU A 53 1.63 -26.90 -14.58
C LEU A 53 0.32 -26.49 -13.93
N THR A 54 -0.39 -25.57 -14.56
CA THR A 54 -1.67 -25.06 -14.10
C THR A 54 -2.75 -25.37 -15.11
N ILE A 55 -3.86 -25.95 -14.64
CA ILE A 55 -5.06 -26.23 -15.42
C ILE A 55 -6.23 -25.53 -14.73
N GLY A 56 -6.92 -24.64 -15.44
CA GLY A 56 -8.00 -23.90 -14.81
C GLY A 56 -9.05 -23.37 -15.76
N THR A 57 -10.16 -22.91 -15.20
CA THR A 57 -11.26 -22.25 -15.91
C THR A 57 -11.72 -21.07 -15.07
N ASP A 58 -12.04 -19.97 -15.74
CA ASP A 58 -12.74 -18.81 -15.17
C ASP A 58 -14.26 -19.00 -15.19
N ASN A 59 -14.71 -20.21 -15.52
CA ASN A 59 -16.11 -20.60 -15.61
C ASN A 59 -16.96 -19.77 -16.62
N ASN A 60 -16.31 -19.06 -17.56
CA ASN A 60 -16.91 -18.01 -18.40
C ASN A 60 -17.48 -16.82 -17.61
N THR A 61 -16.97 -16.58 -16.40
CA THR A 61 -17.37 -15.51 -15.49
C THR A 61 -16.13 -14.80 -14.95
N PRO A 62 -15.41 -14.02 -15.78
CA PRO A 62 -14.13 -13.40 -15.40
C PRO A 62 -14.17 -12.54 -14.13
N GLU A 63 -15.34 -11.97 -13.81
CA GLU A 63 -15.56 -11.13 -12.62
C GLU A 63 -15.86 -11.94 -11.33
N ASN A 64 -16.19 -13.23 -11.44
CA ASN A 64 -16.57 -14.08 -10.31
C ASN A 64 -15.52 -15.15 -9.99
N LYS A 65 -14.40 -14.75 -9.39
CA LYS A 65 -13.31 -15.70 -9.07
C LYS A 65 -13.69 -16.85 -8.12
N ASN A 66 -14.86 -16.80 -7.48
CA ASN A 66 -15.29 -17.81 -6.52
C ASN A 66 -15.79 -19.10 -7.19
N ASP A 67 -16.14 -19.07 -8.48
CA ASP A 67 -16.60 -20.25 -9.22
C ASP A 67 -15.53 -20.87 -10.12
N ASP A 68 -14.39 -20.19 -10.27
CA ASP A 68 -13.19 -20.70 -10.93
C ASP A 68 -12.78 -22.07 -10.39
N LYS A 69 -12.31 -22.92 -11.30
CA LYS A 69 -11.59 -24.15 -10.93
C LYS A 69 -10.15 -23.99 -11.34
N LEU A 70 -9.24 -24.26 -10.41
CA LEU A 70 -7.80 -24.16 -10.63
C LEU A 70 -7.11 -25.33 -9.96
N VAL A 71 -6.34 -26.09 -10.73
CA VAL A 71 -5.43 -27.12 -10.23
C VAL A 71 -4.02 -26.74 -10.64
N THR A 72 -3.10 -26.87 -9.70
CA THR A 72 -1.68 -26.65 -9.97
C THR A 72 -0.87 -27.82 -9.45
N THR A 73 0.04 -28.33 -10.29
CA THR A 73 0.95 -29.41 -9.94
C THR A 73 2.39 -29.04 -10.27
N GLU A 74 3.32 -29.54 -9.48
CA GLU A 74 4.75 -29.43 -9.75
C GLU A 74 5.23 -30.73 -10.42
N ILE A 75 5.83 -30.59 -11.58
CA ILE A 75 6.35 -31.69 -12.39
C ILE A 75 7.85 -31.44 -12.61
N ILE A 76 8.67 -32.45 -12.37
CA ILE A 76 10.12 -32.35 -12.53
C ILE A 76 10.54 -33.21 -13.71
N ILE A 77 11.12 -32.60 -14.75
CA ILE A 77 11.84 -33.34 -15.80
C ILE A 77 13.19 -33.78 -15.20
N PRO A 78 13.42 -35.09 -14.99
CA PRO A 78 14.62 -35.56 -14.30
C PRO A 78 15.89 -35.28 -15.11
N LYS A 79 17.03 -35.13 -14.41
CA LYS A 79 18.35 -34.95 -15.03
C LYS A 79 18.57 -35.91 -16.20
N GLY A 80 19.04 -35.39 -17.33
CA GLY A 80 19.36 -36.15 -18.53
C GLY A 80 18.13 -36.57 -19.36
N GLN A 81 16.91 -36.36 -18.86
CA GLN A 81 15.69 -36.58 -19.64
C GLN A 81 15.33 -35.31 -20.42
N LYS A 82 14.69 -35.50 -21.58
CA LYS A 82 14.12 -34.42 -22.38
C LYS A 82 12.68 -34.11 -22.01
N SER A 83 11.96 -35.07 -21.45
CA SER A 83 10.53 -34.94 -21.21
C SER A 83 10.05 -35.85 -20.07
N ILE A 84 8.82 -35.61 -19.64
CA ILE A 84 8.10 -36.43 -18.67
C ILE A 84 6.62 -36.45 -19.02
N ALA A 85 6.00 -37.62 -18.97
CA ALA A 85 4.56 -37.76 -19.10
C ALA A 85 3.86 -37.37 -17.79
N TYR A 86 2.66 -36.81 -17.89
CA TYR A 86 1.86 -36.42 -16.73
C TYR A 86 0.40 -36.85 -16.88
N SER A 87 -0.28 -36.98 -15.75
CA SER A 87 -1.73 -37.11 -15.66
C SER A 87 -2.20 -36.43 -14.38
N VAL A 88 -3.10 -35.46 -14.51
CA VAL A 88 -3.61 -34.63 -13.41
C VAL A 88 -5.12 -34.78 -13.33
N GLN A 89 -5.64 -35.03 -12.13
CA GLN A 89 -7.08 -35.03 -11.88
C GLN A 89 -7.57 -33.60 -11.73
N VAL A 90 -8.53 -33.21 -12.56
CA VAL A 90 -9.08 -31.85 -12.61
C VAL A 90 -10.57 -31.91 -12.31
N PRO A 91 -11.09 -31.16 -11.33
CA PRO A 91 -12.51 -31.13 -11.03
C PRO A 91 -13.28 -30.55 -12.21
N LYS A 92 -14.43 -31.15 -12.54
CA LYS A 92 -15.36 -30.62 -13.53
C LYS A 92 -16.01 -29.35 -13.01
N SER A 93 -16.38 -28.47 -13.93
CA SER A 93 -17.13 -27.26 -13.60
C SER A 93 -18.60 -27.60 -13.49
N GLN A 94 -19.31 -26.85 -12.64
CA GLN A 94 -20.77 -26.85 -12.62
C GLN A 94 -21.37 -26.22 -13.88
N ASN A 95 -20.66 -25.30 -14.53
CA ASN A 95 -21.03 -24.80 -15.85
C ASN A 95 -20.56 -25.78 -16.92
N ALA A 96 -21.48 -26.56 -17.49
CA ALA A 96 -21.17 -27.53 -18.53
C ALA A 96 -20.48 -26.92 -19.77
N LYS A 97 -20.66 -25.62 -20.03
CA LYS A 97 -20.04 -24.90 -21.16
C LYS A 97 -18.64 -24.36 -20.85
N ALA A 98 -18.20 -24.39 -19.59
CA ALA A 98 -16.88 -23.93 -19.20
C ALA A 98 -15.79 -24.74 -19.92
N LYS A 99 -14.75 -24.05 -20.36
CA LYS A 99 -13.55 -24.66 -20.96
C LYS A 99 -12.33 -24.29 -20.14
N TYR A 100 -11.33 -25.14 -20.20
CA TYR A 100 -10.14 -25.02 -19.36
C TYR A 100 -8.95 -24.58 -20.18
N TYR A 101 -8.17 -23.64 -19.65
CA TYR A 101 -6.83 -23.33 -20.13
C TYR A 101 -5.80 -24.21 -19.44
N VAL A 102 -4.67 -24.43 -20.12
CA VAL A 102 -3.50 -25.10 -19.55
C VAL A 102 -2.28 -24.23 -19.83
N TYR A 103 -1.48 -23.96 -18.81
CA TYR A 103 -0.24 -23.21 -18.96
C TYR A 103 0.81 -23.69 -17.97
N TYR A 104 2.08 -23.46 -18.29
CA TYR A 104 3.19 -23.77 -17.40
C TYR A 104 3.85 -22.49 -16.89
N THR A 105 4.52 -22.59 -15.75
CA THR A 105 5.61 -21.68 -15.36
C THR A 105 6.87 -22.46 -14.99
N VAL A 106 8.03 -21.83 -15.16
CA VAL A 106 9.36 -22.42 -14.89
C VAL A 106 10.29 -21.35 -14.34
N GLU A 107 11.15 -21.71 -13.39
CA GLU A 107 11.95 -20.71 -12.66
C GLU A 107 13.19 -20.22 -13.42
N LYS A 108 13.89 -21.10 -14.16
CA LYS A 108 15.18 -20.80 -14.77
C LYS A 108 15.40 -21.54 -16.08
N GLY A 109 16.22 -20.97 -16.96
CA GLY A 109 16.75 -21.59 -18.18
C GLY A 109 15.84 -21.53 -19.41
N TYR A 110 14.54 -21.30 -19.22
CA TYR A 110 13.53 -21.30 -20.29
C TYR A 110 12.65 -20.06 -20.17
N ALA A 111 11.79 -19.82 -21.17
CA ALA A 111 10.81 -18.76 -21.06
C ALA A 111 9.92 -19.04 -19.83
N PRO A 112 9.66 -18.02 -18.99
CA PRO A 112 9.12 -18.22 -17.65
C PRO A 112 7.69 -18.77 -17.64
N PHE A 113 6.99 -18.69 -18.77
CA PHE A 113 5.67 -19.29 -18.96
C PHE A 113 5.39 -19.62 -20.43
N GLY A 114 4.33 -20.41 -20.64
CA GLY A 114 3.74 -20.67 -21.94
C GLY A 114 2.40 -21.41 -21.81
N TRP A 115 1.54 -21.22 -22.81
CA TRP A 115 0.20 -21.76 -22.88
C TRP A 115 0.14 -22.95 -23.82
N TYR A 116 -0.65 -23.94 -23.45
CA TYR A 116 -1.00 -25.02 -24.34
C TYR A 116 -1.77 -24.51 -25.56
N SER A 117 -1.37 -24.96 -26.74
CA SER A 117 -2.17 -24.89 -27.95
C SER A 117 -1.96 -26.16 -28.77
N LYS A 118 -2.98 -26.58 -29.52
CA LYS A 118 -2.97 -27.82 -30.32
C LYS A 118 -1.89 -27.82 -31.40
N GLU A 119 -1.50 -26.64 -31.89
CA GLU A 119 -0.44 -26.53 -32.90
C GLU A 119 0.94 -26.64 -32.27
N LYS A 120 1.22 -25.80 -31.28
CA LYS A 120 2.45 -25.76 -30.49
C LYS A 120 2.22 -24.90 -29.25
N THR A 121 3.09 -25.03 -28.25
CA THR A 121 3.07 -24.12 -27.09
C THR A 121 3.27 -22.67 -27.54
N THR A 122 2.56 -21.73 -26.92
CA THR A 122 2.58 -20.30 -27.29
C THR A 122 2.76 -19.42 -26.06
N ALA A 123 3.52 -18.32 -26.18
CA ALA A 123 3.61 -17.32 -25.11
C ALA A 123 2.38 -16.41 -25.04
N ILE A 124 1.62 -16.33 -26.14
CA ILE A 124 0.46 -15.44 -26.26
C ILE A 124 -0.78 -16.14 -25.73
N LYS A 125 -1.36 -15.61 -24.66
CA LYS A 125 -2.51 -16.21 -23.96
C LYS A 125 -3.73 -16.34 -24.87
N GLU A 126 -3.97 -15.39 -25.77
CA GLU A 126 -5.08 -15.46 -26.72
C GLU A 126 -4.99 -16.68 -27.65
N ASN A 127 -3.78 -17.07 -28.05
CA ASN A 127 -3.56 -18.18 -28.99
C ASN A 127 -3.66 -19.56 -28.33
N ARG A 128 -4.06 -19.62 -27.05
CA ARG A 128 -4.21 -20.88 -26.30
C ARG A 128 -5.35 -21.71 -26.86
N THR A 129 -5.20 -23.03 -26.80
CA THR A 129 -6.34 -23.93 -27.00
C THR A 129 -6.98 -24.26 -25.67
N LEU A 130 -8.29 -24.02 -25.56
CA LEU A 130 -9.06 -24.47 -24.42
C LEU A 130 -9.47 -25.94 -24.58
N ILE A 131 -9.53 -26.67 -23.46
CA ILE A 131 -9.90 -28.09 -23.41
C ILE A 131 -11.24 -28.30 -22.71
N ASP A 132 -11.91 -29.41 -23.04
CA ASP A 132 -13.21 -29.78 -22.48
C ASP A 132 -13.06 -30.87 -21.41
N VAL A 133 -12.82 -30.45 -20.17
CA VAL A 133 -12.73 -31.35 -19.00
C VAL A 133 -14.12 -31.85 -18.58
N ASN A 134 -15.18 -31.08 -18.85
CA ASN A 134 -16.54 -31.48 -18.49
C ASN A 134 -17.02 -32.68 -19.31
N GLY A 135 -16.56 -32.77 -20.58
CA GLY A 135 -16.85 -33.88 -21.49
C GLY A 135 -16.19 -35.22 -21.11
N GLY A 136 -15.19 -35.22 -20.22
CA GLY A 136 -14.47 -36.42 -19.79
C GLY A 136 -12.96 -36.22 -19.77
N ASP A 137 -12.22 -37.33 -19.74
CA ASP A 137 -10.76 -37.33 -19.75
C ASP A 137 -10.23 -36.70 -21.04
N VAL A 138 -9.17 -35.90 -20.91
CA VAL A 138 -8.50 -35.21 -22.02
C VAL A 138 -7.07 -35.70 -22.12
N SER A 139 -6.70 -36.31 -23.24
CA SER A 139 -5.34 -36.78 -23.51
C SER A 139 -4.67 -35.97 -24.62
N GLY A 140 -3.33 -36.03 -24.69
CA GLY A 140 -2.55 -35.39 -25.74
C GLY A 140 -2.34 -33.89 -25.52
N VAL A 141 -2.49 -33.41 -24.28
CA VAL A 141 -2.24 -32.02 -23.89
C VAL A 141 -0.73 -31.82 -23.69
N ASN A 142 0.01 -31.82 -24.80
CA ASN A 142 1.47 -31.75 -24.78
C ASN A 142 1.95 -30.30 -24.68
N ILE A 143 2.97 -30.06 -23.84
CA ILE A 143 3.65 -28.78 -23.69
C ILE A 143 5.14 -28.97 -23.95
N GLU A 144 5.70 -28.15 -24.82
CA GLU A 144 7.14 -27.98 -24.97
C GLU A 144 7.50 -26.62 -24.35
N LEU A 145 8.43 -26.59 -23.40
CA LEU A 145 8.86 -25.32 -22.82
C LEU A 145 9.44 -24.43 -23.92
N LEU A 146 9.05 -23.16 -23.92
CA LEU A 146 9.56 -22.20 -24.89
C LEU A 146 11.02 -21.84 -24.54
N PRO A 147 11.90 -21.69 -25.55
CA PRO A 147 13.24 -21.15 -25.33
C PRO A 147 13.18 -19.77 -24.68
N GLY A 148 13.98 -19.56 -23.64
CA GLY A 148 14.13 -18.28 -22.97
C GLY A 148 15.38 -17.53 -23.46
N ARG A 149 15.26 -16.21 -23.63
CA ARG A 149 16.39 -15.32 -23.92
C ARG A 149 16.46 -14.22 -22.88
N THR A 150 17.67 -13.85 -22.49
CA THR A 150 17.89 -12.84 -21.46
C THR A 150 18.04 -11.47 -22.10
N ILE A 151 17.21 -10.51 -21.66
CA ILE A 151 17.43 -9.08 -21.81
C ILE A 151 18.18 -8.60 -20.56
N SER A 152 19.34 -7.97 -20.74
CA SER A 152 20.16 -7.48 -19.63
C SER A 152 20.63 -6.04 -19.81
N GLY A 153 20.79 -5.35 -18.68
CA GLY A 153 21.22 -3.97 -18.62
C GLY A 153 21.33 -3.50 -17.18
N LYS A 154 21.38 -2.19 -16.97
CA LYS A 154 21.44 -1.56 -15.66
C LYS A 154 20.39 -0.47 -15.52
N ILE A 155 19.81 -0.34 -14.33
CA ILE A 155 19.25 0.93 -13.88
C ILE A 155 20.43 1.83 -13.49
N ILE A 156 20.57 2.98 -14.12
CA ILE A 156 21.63 3.97 -13.86
C ILE A 156 21.01 5.18 -13.17
N HIS A 157 21.64 5.60 -12.07
CA HIS A 157 21.25 6.81 -11.35
C HIS A 157 21.43 8.05 -12.23
N GLY A 158 20.35 8.78 -12.47
CA GLY A 158 20.31 9.92 -13.39
C GLY A 158 21.12 11.14 -12.97
N ASN A 159 21.50 11.24 -11.70
CA ASN A 159 22.34 12.33 -11.21
C ASN A 159 23.80 11.87 -11.14
N PRO A 160 24.72 12.41 -11.96
CA PRO A 160 26.12 11.99 -11.93
C PRO A 160 26.91 12.57 -10.74
N SER A 161 26.39 13.59 -10.07
CA SER A 161 27.12 14.34 -9.04
C SER A 161 26.89 13.82 -7.63
N THR A 162 25.84 13.03 -7.42
CA THR A 162 25.48 12.47 -6.11
C THR A 162 25.11 11.00 -6.25
N LYS A 163 24.93 10.34 -5.11
CA LYS A 163 24.38 8.99 -5.03
C LYS A 163 23.19 9.01 -4.06
N PRO A 164 22.18 8.16 -4.26
CA PRO A 164 21.03 8.12 -3.37
C PRO A 164 21.45 7.65 -1.97
N MET A 165 20.94 8.26 -0.91
CA MET A 165 21.18 7.82 0.48
C MET A 165 20.11 6.84 0.98
N ASN A 166 19.07 6.58 0.17
CA ASN A 166 18.03 5.60 0.43
C ASN A 166 17.96 4.62 -0.76
N ASP A 167 17.48 3.40 -0.51
CA ASP A 167 17.18 2.46 -1.58
C ASP A 167 16.07 3.02 -2.47
N LEU A 168 16.26 2.94 -3.79
CA LEU A 168 15.25 3.26 -4.79
C LEU A 168 14.77 1.96 -5.45
N LYS A 169 13.47 1.71 -5.43
CA LYS A 169 12.86 0.49 -5.98
C LYS A 169 12.22 0.79 -7.33
N PHE A 170 12.69 0.10 -8.36
CA PHE A 170 12.19 0.19 -9.72
C PHE A 170 11.54 -1.13 -10.12
N VAL A 171 10.58 -1.09 -11.03
CA VAL A 171 10.12 -2.28 -11.73
C VAL A 171 10.57 -2.17 -13.18
N VAL A 172 11.42 -3.08 -13.64
CA VAL A 172 11.81 -3.16 -15.05
C VAL A 172 10.89 -4.13 -15.76
N THR A 173 10.30 -3.68 -16.86
CA THR A 173 9.33 -4.42 -17.67
C THR A 173 9.80 -4.53 -19.11
N ALA A 174 9.71 -5.74 -19.66
CA ALA A 174 9.76 -6.01 -21.09
C ALA A 174 8.35 -6.38 -21.55
N VAL A 175 7.84 -5.67 -22.55
CA VAL A 175 6.53 -5.95 -23.16
C VAL A 175 6.66 -6.13 -24.67
N GLN A 176 6.12 -7.23 -25.18
CA GLN A 176 5.81 -7.37 -26.60
C GLN A 176 4.30 -7.17 -26.74
N GLU A 177 3.90 -6.09 -27.40
CA GLU A 177 2.49 -5.71 -27.56
C GLU A 177 1.86 -6.47 -28.72
N GLY A 178 0.65 -6.97 -28.50
CA GLY A 178 -0.22 -7.53 -29.50
C GLY A 178 -1.00 -6.45 -30.27
N PRO A 179 -1.75 -6.83 -31.32
CA PRO A 179 -2.47 -5.87 -32.16
C PRO A 179 -3.74 -5.30 -31.52
N LYS A 180 -4.25 -5.89 -30.42
CA LYS A 180 -5.52 -5.49 -29.81
C LYS A 180 -5.28 -4.44 -28.74
N ALA A 181 -5.75 -3.22 -29.02
CA ALA A 181 -5.80 -2.19 -28.01
C ALA A 181 -6.65 -2.63 -26.79
N ASN A 182 -6.17 -2.29 -25.59
CA ASN A 182 -6.83 -2.54 -24.30
C ASN A 182 -6.96 -4.02 -23.90
N SER A 183 -6.18 -4.91 -24.50
CA SER A 183 -6.05 -6.30 -24.09
C SER A 183 -4.61 -6.58 -23.68
N THR A 184 -4.43 -7.41 -22.66
CA THR A 184 -3.12 -7.96 -22.28
C THR A 184 -3.03 -9.46 -22.59
N ASP A 185 -4.10 -10.05 -23.14
CA ASP A 185 -4.15 -11.47 -23.49
C ASP A 185 -3.34 -11.76 -24.77
N ASP A 186 -3.14 -10.75 -25.62
CA ASP A 186 -2.30 -10.79 -26.81
C ASP A 186 -0.89 -10.24 -26.59
N ASP A 187 -0.60 -9.75 -25.38
CA ASP A 187 0.70 -9.24 -24.98
C ASP A 187 1.56 -10.32 -24.30
N ILE A 188 2.88 -10.12 -24.34
CA ILE A 188 3.84 -10.83 -23.49
C ILE A 188 4.47 -9.81 -22.56
N ILE A 189 4.21 -9.92 -21.26
CA ILE A 189 4.69 -8.98 -20.24
C ILE A 189 5.55 -9.73 -19.23
N ILE A 190 6.80 -9.30 -19.07
CA ILE A 190 7.74 -9.78 -18.05
C ILE A 190 8.24 -8.59 -17.24
N SER A 191 8.10 -8.67 -15.92
CA SER A 191 8.52 -7.61 -15.01
C SER A 191 9.34 -8.15 -13.85
N LYS A 192 10.28 -7.34 -13.35
CA LYS A 192 11.09 -7.66 -12.17
C LYS A 192 11.37 -6.41 -11.34
N GLU A 193 11.26 -6.53 -10.03
CA GLU A 193 11.70 -5.47 -9.11
C GLU A 193 13.24 -5.43 -9.07
N ILE A 194 13.79 -4.23 -9.23
CA ILE A 194 15.22 -3.93 -9.18
C ILE A 194 15.44 -2.83 -8.13
N ILE A 195 16.30 -3.12 -7.16
CA ILE A 195 16.62 -2.17 -6.08
C ILE A 195 17.97 -1.52 -6.38
N LEU A 196 17.97 -0.22 -6.67
CA LEU A 196 19.17 0.60 -6.63
C LEU A 196 19.50 0.90 -5.18
N LYS A 197 20.53 0.24 -4.66
CA LYS A 197 20.95 0.37 -3.27
C LYS A 197 21.49 1.76 -2.96
N ALA A 198 21.26 2.21 -1.72
CA ALA A 198 21.89 3.41 -1.21
C ALA A 198 23.41 3.41 -1.49
N ASN A 199 23.94 4.58 -1.83
CA ASN A 199 25.34 4.82 -2.20
C ASN A 199 25.83 4.09 -3.47
N SER A 200 24.91 3.55 -4.28
CA SER A 200 25.21 2.93 -5.58
C SER A 200 24.81 3.85 -6.74
N SER A 201 25.56 3.79 -7.84
CA SER A 201 25.26 4.56 -9.06
C SER A 201 24.47 3.76 -10.10
N ASN A 202 24.41 2.44 -9.95
CA ASN A 202 23.68 1.57 -10.86
C ASN A 202 23.29 0.25 -10.18
N ALA A 203 22.29 -0.43 -10.74
CA ALA A 203 21.89 -1.77 -10.36
C ALA A 203 21.66 -2.62 -11.63
N PRO A 204 22.34 -3.77 -11.79
CA PRO A 204 22.13 -4.65 -12.94
C PRO A 204 20.76 -5.33 -12.86
N TYR A 205 20.20 -5.63 -14.03
CA TYR A 205 18.97 -6.39 -14.16
C TYR A 205 19.06 -7.41 -15.31
N GLU A 206 18.24 -8.45 -15.18
CA GLU A 206 18.05 -9.49 -16.18
C GLU A 206 16.57 -9.88 -16.22
N LEU A 207 16.00 -9.93 -17.41
CA LEU A 207 14.66 -10.43 -17.71
C LEU A 207 14.78 -11.59 -18.69
N VAL A 208 14.22 -12.75 -18.36
CA VAL A 208 14.14 -13.88 -19.29
C VAL A 208 12.79 -13.82 -19.99
N VAL A 209 12.81 -13.70 -21.31
CA VAL A 209 11.62 -13.56 -22.15
C VAL A 209 11.54 -14.68 -23.20
N PRO A 210 10.33 -15.06 -23.66
CA PRO A 210 10.19 -15.88 -24.88
C PRO A 210 10.83 -15.21 -26.10
N ILE A 211 11.31 -15.99 -27.05
CA ILE A 211 11.78 -15.46 -28.34
C ILE A 211 10.62 -14.74 -29.05
N ASN A 212 10.86 -13.49 -29.46
CA ASN A 212 9.87 -12.71 -30.22
C ASN A 212 9.77 -13.15 -31.68
N ASP A 213 8.62 -12.88 -32.30
CA ASP A 213 8.50 -12.95 -33.75
C ASP A 213 9.36 -11.85 -34.41
N VAL A 214 9.74 -12.07 -35.67
CA VAL A 214 10.43 -11.06 -36.49
C VAL A 214 9.61 -9.76 -36.51
N ASN A 215 10.28 -8.64 -36.25
CA ASN A 215 9.68 -7.29 -36.16
C ASN A 215 8.71 -7.07 -34.98
N LYS A 216 8.61 -8.00 -34.02
CA LYS A 216 7.80 -7.82 -32.79
C LYS A 216 8.68 -7.78 -31.55
N GLY A 217 9.76 -7.01 -31.59
CA GLY A 217 10.68 -6.88 -30.46
C GLY A 217 10.02 -6.30 -29.21
N TYR A 218 10.69 -6.47 -28.06
CA TYR A 218 10.21 -6.00 -26.77
C TYR A 218 10.46 -4.50 -26.57
N LYS A 219 9.46 -3.80 -26.07
CA LYS A 219 9.61 -2.49 -25.43
C LYS A 219 10.08 -2.71 -24.00
N VAL A 220 11.24 -2.15 -23.65
CA VAL A 220 11.82 -2.27 -22.30
C VAL A 220 11.76 -0.92 -21.60
N TYR A 221 11.29 -0.89 -20.36
CA TYR A 221 11.19 0.33 -19.56
C TYR A 221 11.29 0.03 -18.07
N TYR A 222 11.61 1.04 -17.26
CA TYR A 222 11.35 0.98 -15.83
C TYR A 222 10.15 1.84 -15.46
N THR A 223 9.50 1.49 -14.36
CA THR A 223 8.63 2.37 -13.59
C THR A 223 9.19 2.57 -12.19
N TYR A 224 9.03 3.77 -11.66
CA TYR A 224 9.30 4.12 -10.28
C TYR A 224 8.04 4.76 -9.71
N GLU A 225 7.56 4.24 -8.59
CA GLU A 225 6.43 4.81 -7.86
C GLU A 225 6.77 4.87 -6.38
N ASN A 226 6.74 6.05 -5.80
CA ASN A 226 6.89 6.23 -4.35
C ASN A 226 6.09 7.45 -3.88
N GLN A 227 5.17 7.23 -2.95
CA GLN A 227 4.43 8.29 -2.22
C GLN A 227 3.87 9.41 -3.12
N GLY A 228 3.23 9.01 -4.22
CA GLY A 228 2.59 9.90 -5.21
C GLY A 228 3.49 10.27 -6.39
N TYR A 229 4.82 10.16 -6.27
CA TYR A 229 5.72 10.40 -7.38
C TYR A 229 5.75 9.19 -8.30
N LYS A 230 5.49 9.41 -9.60
CA LYS A 230 5.55 8.38 -10.64
C LYS A 230 6.48 8.79 -11.76
N GLU A 231 7.32 7.87 -12.21
CA GLU A 231 8.22 8.07 -13.34
C GLU A 231 8.30 6.79 -14.18
N THR A 232 8.25 6.95 -15.50
CA THR A 232 8.51 5.86 -16.45
C THR A 232 9.61 6.26 -17.42
N GLY A 233 10.63 5.41 -17.56
CA GLY A 233 11.72 5.61 -18.52
C GLY A 233 11.87 4.42 -19.47
N TYR A 234 11.77 4.69 -20.77
CA TYR A 234 11.83 3.68 -21.83
C TYR A 234 13.22 3.60 -22.43
N PHE A 235 13.64 2.38 -22.76
CA PHE A 235 14.87 2.16 -23.49
C PHE A 235 14.79 2.75 -24.91
N HIS A 236 15.84 3.47 -25.28
CA HIS A 236 16.09 3.92 -26.63
C HIS A 236 17.60 3.83 -26.90
N LYS A 237 18.01 3.58 -28.14
CA LYS A 237 19.43 3.41 -28.50
C LYS A 237 20.33 4.61 -28.14
N ASN A 238 19.75 5.81 -27.98
CA ASN A 238 20.45 7.03 -27.59
C ASN A 238 20.30 7.37 -26.09
N GLY A 239 19.95 6.40 -25.25
CA GLY A 239 19.69 6.57 -23.82
C GLY A 239 18.21 6.39 -23.48
N THR A 240 17.76 6.92 -22.34
CA THR A 240 16.40 6.65 -21.87
C THR A 240 15.42 7.74 -22.27
N SER A 241 14.37 7.35 -23.00
CA SER A 241 13.26 8.22 -23.39
C SER A 241 12.22 8.31 -22.27
N ARG A 242 11.54 9.45 -22.17
CA ARG A 242 10.30 9.60 -21.35
C ARG A 242 9.03 9.58 -22.19
N ASN A 243 9.16 9.47 -23.52
CA ASN A 243 8.05 9.29 -24.43
C ASN A 243 7.97 7.81 -24.85
N GLY A 244 6.86 7.14 -24.51
CA GLY A 244 6.59 5.73 -24.82
C GLY A 244 6.41 5.41 -26.31
N GLU A 245 6.29 6.43 -27.17
CA GLU A 245 6.30 6.31 -28.63
C GLU A 245 7.73 6.36 -29.20
N LYS A 246 8.71 6.85 -28.43
CA LYS A 246 10.12 6.96 -28.83
C LYS A 246 10.93 5.87 -28.15
N VAL A 247 10.79 4.65 -28.64
CA VAL A 247 11.42 3.45 -28.07
C VAL A 247 12.26 2.73 -29.10
N THR A 248 13.30 2.03 -28.66
CA THR A 248 14.00 1.05 -29.49
C THR A 248 13.53 -0.34 -29.08
N LEU A 249 12.89 -1.05 -30.01
CA LEU A 249 12.44 -2.42 -29.75
C LEU A 249 13.64 -3.38 -29.69
N ILE A 250 13.60 -4.30 -28.73
CA ILE A 250 14.63 -5.29 -28.50
C ILE A 250 14.23 -6.60 -29.18
N ASP A 251 14.94 -6.97 -30.23
CA ASP A 251 14.83 -8.28 -30.84
C ASP A 251 15.76 -9.28 -30.14
N VAL A 252 15.19 -10.15 -29.32
CA VAL A 252 15.94 -11.12 -28.50
C VAL A 252 16.40 -12.35 -29.28
N ALA A 253 16.07 -12.46 -30.58
CA ALA A 253 16.64 -13.48 -31.44
C ALA A 253 18.16 -13.29 -31.66
N ASN A 254 18.68 -12.08 -31.39
CA ASN A 254 20.10 -11.70 -31.56
C ASN A 254 20.80 -11.51 -30.21
N THR A 255 21.30 -10.29 -29.94
CA THR A 255 21.94 -9.85 -28.70
C THR A 255 21.02 -8.86 -27.99
N ALA A 256 20.72 -9.11 -26.71
CA ALA A 256 19.87 -8.25 -25.89
C ALA A 256 20.59 -7.82 -24.60
N GLU A 257 21.82 -7.33 -24.76
CA GLU A 257 22.68 -6.83 -23.68
C GLU A 257 22.87 -5.31 -23.78
N ASN A 258 23.32 -4.69 -22.69
CA ASN A 258 23.54 -3.24 -22.60
C ASN A 258 22.26 -2.42 -22.81
N ILE A 259 21.13 -2.95 -22.34
CA ILE A 259 19.83 -2.27 -22.37
C ILE A 259 19.74 -1.33 -21.16
N ASP A 260 20.63 -0.34 -21.09
CA ASP A 260 20.75 0.52 -19.91
C ASP A 260 19.61 1.55 -19.83
N LEU A 261 19.14 1.79 -18.61
CA LEU A 261 18.02 2.67 -18.29
C LEU A 261 18.44 3.71 -17.24
N THR A 262 18.58 4.96 -17.65
CA THR A 262 18.94 6.10 -16.81
C THR A 262 17.70 6.78 -16.22
N THR A 263 17.67 6.88 -14.89
CA THR A 263 16.57 7.52 -14.15
C THR A 263 16.56 9.03 -14.36
N LEU A 264 15.49 9.73 -13.96
CA LEU A 264 15.60 11.16 -13.73
C LEU A 264 16.56 11.41 -12.56
N PRO A 265 17.17 12.60 -12.47
CA PRO A 265 18.05 12.91 -11.36
C PRO A 265 17.30 12.91 -10.04
N PHE A 266 17.87 12.21 -9.05
CA PHE A 266 17.50 12.33 -7.64
C PHE A 266 18.66 13.02 -6.90
N THR A 267 18.35 13.67 -5.79
CA THR A 267 19.32 14.28 -4.87
C THR A 267 18.93 13.97 -3.43
N ASN A 268 19.77 14.34 -2.47
CA ASN A 268 19.50 14.10 -1.06
C ASN A 268 19.20 15.40 -0.33
N ILE A 269 18.12 15.40 0.44
CA ILE A 269 17.87 16.39 1.50
C ILE A 269 18.35 15.77 2.80
N THR A 270 19.32 16.40 3.46
CA THR A 270 19.93 15.91 4.69
C THR A 270 19.88 16.96 5.79
N GLY A 271 19.76 16.48 7.01
CA GLY A 271 19.68 17.30 8.21
C GLY A 271 19.56 16.43 9.44
N ARG A 272 19.31 17.07 10.57
CA ARG A 272 19.17 16.42 11.86
C ARG A 272 17.87 16.84 12.50
N VAL A 273 17.19 15.89 13.12
CA VAL A 273 16.07 16.19 14.02
C VAL A 273 16.56 16.10 15.46
N TYR A 274 16.28 17.10 16.28
CA TYR A 274 16.85 17.21 17.62
C TYR A 274 15.90 17.84 18.64
N LEU A 275 16.16 17.55 19.92
CA LEU A 275 15.40 18.08 21.04
C LEU A 275 15.89 19.48 21.42
N PRO A 276 15.01 20.38 21.87
CA PRO A 276 15.38 21.73 22.27
C PRO A 276 16.26 21.70 23.53
N ASN A 277 16.94 22.81 23.81
CA ASN A 277 17.72 23.03 25.04
C ASN A 277 18.75 21.94 25.39
N ASN A 278 19.25 21.19 24.40
CA ASN A 278 20.12 20.02 24.61
C ASN A 278 19.50 18.91 25.48
N GLU A 279 18.16 18.82 25.51
CA GLU A 279 17.43 17.75 26.18
C GLU A 279 17.82 16.37 25.62
N LYS A 280 17.56 15.33 26.40
CA LYS A 280 17.86 13.95 26.03
C LYS A 280 16.58 13.14 25.90
N ALA A 281 16.49 12.34 24.84
CA ALA A 281 15.33 11.51 24.60
C ALA A 281 15.11 10.50 25.74
N PRO A 282 13.84 10.18 26.06
CA PRO A 282 13.49 9.24 27.11
C PRO A 282 14.00 7.83 26.80
N LYS A 283 13.85 6.90 27.75
CA LYS A 283 14.37 5.53 27.67
C LYS A 283 13.98 4.76 26.41
N ASN A 284 12.85 5.10 25.78
CA ASN A 284 12.35 4.44 24.57
C ASN A 284 12.72 5.20 23.28
N GLY A 285 13.48 6.29 23.38
CA GLY A 285 13.73 7.21 22.27
C GLY A 285 12.48 8.00 21.87
N ILE A 286 12.62 8.77 20.79
CA ILE A 286 11.50 9.45 20.13
C ILE A 286 11.52 9.09 18.65
N GLU A 287 10.47 8.46 18.19
CA GLU A 287 10.25 8.11 16.79
C GLU A 287 9.57 9.27 16.06
N ILE A 288 10.14 9.65 14.92
CA ILE A 288 9.79 10.86 14.19
C ILE A 288 9.80 10.54 12.69
N THR A 289 8.72 10.83 12.00
CA THR A 289 8.65 10.79 10.55
C THR A 289 9.04 12.16 10.00
N ILE A 290 10.09 12.20 9.17
CA ILE A 290 10.48 13.38 8.42
C ILE A 290 9.89 13.27 7.03
N THR A 291 9.23 14.33 6.54
CA THR A 291 8.61 14.33 5.21
C THR A 291 9.05 15.55 4.42
N ALA A 292 9.40 15.35 3.15
CA ALA A 292 9.56 16.40 2.16
C ALA A 292 8.35 16.38 1.21
N TYR A 293 7.50 17.40 1.29
CA TYR A 293 6.33 17.59 0.43
C TYR A 293 6.68 18.45 -0.77
N ASN A 294 6.34 18.00 -1.97
CA ASN A 294 6.34 18.82 -3.17
C ASN A 294 4.89 19.14 -3.50
N ASN A 295 4.40 20.31 -3.08
CA ASN A 295 3.08 20.78 -3.46
C ASN A 295 3.22 21.65 -4.71
N ASN A 296 2.65 21.20 -5.82
CA ASN A 296 2.66 21.97 -7.05
C ASN A 296 1.42 22.86 -7.10
N VAL A 297 1.56 24.05 -7.69
CA VAL A 297 0.56 25.12 -7.59
C VAL A 297 -0.68 24.87 -8.48
N LYS A 298 -0.82 23.68 -9.06
CA LYS A 298 -1.98 23.34 -9.91
C LYS A 298 -3.05 22.72 -9.03
N SER A 299 -4.29 23.15 -9.24
CA SER A 299 -5.49 22.82 -8.46
C SER A 299 -5.93 21.34 -8.48
N SER A 300 -5.04 20.41 -8.82
CA SER A 300 -5.30 18.96 -8.84
C SER A 300 -4.35 18.26 -7.89
N ALA A 301 -4.86 17.56 -6.88
CA ALA A 301 -4.08 16.78 -5.92
C ALA A 301 -3.25 15.62 -6.55
N SER A 302 -3.20 15.52 -7.89
CA SER A 302 -2.54 14.46 -8.65
C SER A 302 -1.07 14.72 -8.95
N ASP A 303 -0.58 15.96 -8.80
CA ASP A 303 0.84 16.30 -9.02
C ASP A 303 1.60 16.59 -7.71
N ASP A 304 0.89 16.57 -6.58
CA ASP A 304 1.48 16.59 -5.25
C ASP A 304 2.06 15.22 -4.90
N PHE A 305 3.28 15.21 -4.39
CA PHE A 305 3.93 13.99 -3.91
C PHE A 305 4.80 14.29 -2.71
N SER A 306 5.18 13.24 -1.99
CA SER A 306 6.02 13.38 -0.80
C SER A 306 7.05 12.28 -0.72
N PHE A 307 8.08 12.52 0.08
CA PHE A 307 9.08 11.53 0.43
C PHE A 307 9.28 11.57 1.93
N SER A 308 9.03 10.46 2.62
CA SER A 308 9.15 10.39 4.07
C SER A 308 10.03 9.26 4.55
N LYS A 309 10.62 9.47 5.73
CA LYS A 309 11.43 8.48 6.43
C LYS A 309 11.21 8.64 7.92
N THR A 310 10.99 7.51 8.59
CA THR A 310 10.98 7.47 10.04
C THR A 310 12.40 7.28 10.57
N VAL A 311 12.77 8.13 11.52
CA VAL A 311 14.03 8.06 12.28
C VAL A 311 13.70 8.04 13.77
N THR A 312 14.64 7.55 14.56
CA THR A 312 14.50 7.50 16.03
C THR A 312 15.62 8.30 16.65
N ILE A 313 15.30 9.29 17.47
CA ILE A 313 16.26 9.88 18.40
C ILE A 313 16.47 8.83 19.51
N PRO A 314 17.66 8.21 19.61
CA PRO A 314 17.87 7.12 20.57
C PRO A 314 17.80 7.63 22.01
N ALA A 315 17.49 6.73 22.94
CA ALA A 315 17.49 7.03 24.36
C ALA A 315 18.80 7.68 24.81
N ASN A 316 18.71 8.73 25.62
CA ASN A 316 19.84 9.52 26.10
C ASN A 316 20.63 10.31 25.03
N SER A 317 20.17 10.32 23.78
CA SER A 317 20.67 11.19 22.72
C SER A 317 19.80 12.43 22.56
N ASN A 318 20.38 13.51 22.04
CA ASN A 318 19.65 14.74 21.72
C ASN A 318 19.11 14.77 20.29
N SER A 319 19.74 14.02 19.35
CA SER A 319 19.44 14.14 17.93
C SER A 319 19.52 12.81 17.18
N ALA A 320 18.96 12.82 15.97
CA ALA A 320 19.16 11.79 14.95
C ALA A 320 19.34 12.45 13.58
N ASP A 321 20.29 11.94 12.81
CA ASP A 321 20.50 12.38 11.43
C ASP A 321 19.47 11.72 10.50
N TYR A 322 19.05 12.44 9.47
CA TYR A 322 18.19 11.91 8.43
C TYR A 322 18.67 12.28 7.03
N ALA A 323 18.26 11.45 6.07
CA ALA A 323 18.44 11.68 4.66
C ALA A 323 17.20 11.21 3.90
N LEU A 324 16.71 12.08 3.02
CA LEU A 324 15.63 11.82 2.08
C LEU A 324 16.18 11.94 0.65
N THR A 325 16.19 10.83 -0.08
CA THR A 325 16.49 10.82 -1.51
C THR A 325 15.22 11.22 -2.27
N VAL A 326 15.25 12.37 -2.93
CA VAL A 326 14.10 12.99 -3.60
C VAL A 326 14.42 13.32 -5.06
N PRO A 327 13.42 13.33 -5.97
CA PRO A 327 13.60 13.78 -7.34
C PRO A 327 14.06 15.24 -7.40
N VAL A 328 14.94 15.57 -8.34
CA VAL A 328 15.25 16.95 -8.69
C VAL A 328 14.08 17.51 -9.51
N THR A 329 13.44 18.55 -9.00
CA THR A 329 12.26 19.18 -9.63
C THR A 329 12.41 20.68 -9.75
N SER A 330 11.62 21.31 -10.61
CA SER A 330 11.56 22.76 -10.74
C SER A 330 10.82 23.46 -9.60
N THR A 331 9.98 22.71 -8.88
CA THR A 331 9.25 23.14 -7.68
C THR A 331 10.10 22.92 -6.43
N SER A 332 9.78 23.65 -5.36
CA SER A 332 10.48 23.47 -4.08
C SER A 332 9.76 22.46 -3.19
N TYR A 333 10.49 21.89 -2.24
CA TYR A 333 9.94 21.04 -1.20
C TYR A 333 9.70 21.84 0.08
N ILE A 334 8.68 21.45 0.85
CA ILE A 334 8.50 21.83 2.24
C ILE A 334 8.84 20.63 3.10
N VAL A 335 9.76 20.80 4.05
CA VAL A 335 10.21 19.70 4.92
C VAL A 335 9.57 19.85 6.30
N SER A 336 9.05 18.77 6.85
CA SER A 336 8.45 18.75 8.19
C SER A 336 8.88 17.53 9.00
N TYR A 337 8.67 17.60 10.31
CA TYR A 337 8.66 16.44 11.19
C TYR A 337 7.24 16.14 11.64
N LYS A 338 6.96 14.87 11.92
CA LYS A 338 5.78 14.41 12.66
C LYS A 338 6.19 13.38 13.71
N ILE A 339 5.85 13.62 14.97
CA ILE A 339 6.19 12.71 16.06
C ILE A 339 5.24 11.51 16.02
N VAL A 340 5.79 10.30 16.03
CA VAL A 340 5.03 9.05 16.07
C VAL A 340 4.84 8.59 17.52
N THR A 341 5.84 8.82 18.37
CA THR A 341 5.78 8.54 19.79
C THR A 341 4.66 9.34 20.46
N LYS A 342 3.75 8.65 21.16
CA LYS A 342 2.63 9.29 21.87
C LYS A 342 3.09 9.95 23.17
N ASN A 343 2.29 10.90 23.65
CA ASN A 343 2.43 11.53 24.96
C ASN A 343 3.80 12.21 25.22
N THR A 344 4.41 12.76 24.18
CA THR A 344 5.63 13.56 24.31
C THR A 344 5.33 14.96 24.82
N GLU A 345 6.33 15.65 25.35
CA GLU A 345 6.26 17.06 25.74
C GLU A 345 6.41 18.04 24.55
N TYR A 346 6.52 17.51 23.33
CA TYR A 346 6.73 18.28 22.11
C TYR A 346 5.47 18.35 21.26
N ILE A 347 5.37 19.40 20.45
CA ILE A 347 4.32 19.56 19.45
C ILE A 347 4.49 18.51 18.38
N ASN A 348 3.36 17.93 17.96
CA ASN A 348 3.33 16.76 17.10
C ASN A 348 3.92 17.00 15.71
N GLU A 349 3.85 18.22 15.19
CA GLU A 349 4.31 18.57 13.85
C GLU A 349 4.99 19.94 13.84
N GLY A 350 6.01 20.08 13.02
CA GLY A 350 6.73 21.33 12.79
C GLY A 350 7.43 21.32 11.43
N TYR A 351 7.67 22.51 10.90
CA TYR A 351 8.13 22.73 9.52
C TYR A 351 9.47 23.43 9.50
N TYR A 352 10.36 22.98 8.62
CA TYR A 352 11.68 23.55 8.44
C TYR A 352 11.59 25.02 8.03
N ASN A 353 12.28 25.89 8.76
CA ASN A 353 12.65 27.22 8.33
C ASN A 353 14.14 27.45 8.62
N LYS A 354 14.83 28.18 7.74
CA LYS A 354 16.27 28.46 7.85
C LYS A 354 16.68 29.14 9.17
N ASN A 355 15.74 29.76 9.88
CA ASN A 355 15.94 30.46 11.15
C ASN A 355 15.53 29.61 12.37
N GLY A 356 14.96 28.42 12.18
CA GLY A 356 14.40 27.58 13.25
C GLY A 356 13.15 26.84 12.77
N THR A 357 12.64 25.90 13.55
CA THR A 357 11.44 25.13 13.17
C THR A 357 10.16 25.89 13.52
N GLU A 358 9.23 25.94 12.57
CA GLU A 358 7.99 26.73 12.65
C GLU A 358 6.77 25.83 12.83
N ARG A 359 5.71 26.37 13.46
CA ARG A 359 4.45 25.61 13.67
C ARG A 359 3.52 25.64 12.46
N ASP A 360 3.55 26.72 11.69
CA ASP A 360 2.70 26.92 10.52
C ASP A 360 3.49 26.69 9.24
N ILE A 361 2.97 25.83 8.36
CA ILE A 361 3.53 25.53 7.05
C ILE A 361 3.77 26.78 6.20
N LYS A 362 2.97 27.85 6.38
CA LYS A 362 3.12 29.12 5.66
C LYS A 362 4.44 29.83 5.95
N ASN A 363 5.03 29.54 7.11
CA ASN A 363 6.31 30.11 7.52
C ASN A 363 7.49 29.21 7.14
N ALA A 364 7.25 28.04 6.53
CA ALA A 364 8.33 27.13 6.15
C ALA A 364 9.23 27.74 5.06
N THR A 365 10.53 27.44 5.11
CA THR A 365 11.47 27.82 4.06
C THR A 365 11.42 26.78 2.94
N PRO A 366 11.09 27.17 1.69
CA PRO A 366 11.09 26.24 0.57
C PRO A 366 12.51 25.74 0.25
N VAL A 367 12.65 24.43 0.08
CA VAL A 367 13.90 23.74 -0.25
C VAL A 367 13.94 23.46 -1.75
N LYS A 368 14.78 24.18 -2.49
CA LYS A 368 14.99 23.96 -3.93
C LYS A 368 15.97 22.82 -4.15
N THR A 369 15.62 21.88 -5.01
CA THR A 369 16.51 20.78 -5.39
C THR A 369 17.33 21.12 -6.62
N SER A 370 18.52 20.53 -6.69
CA SER A 370 19.42 20.60 -7.84
C SER A 370 20.22 19.28 -7.90
N ASN A 371 21.18 19.19 -8.82
CA ASN A 371 22.05 18.02 -8.93
C ASN A 371 23.05 17.88 -7.76
N THR A 372 23.04 18.78 -6.77
CA THR A 372 23.88 18.67 -5.55
C THR A 372 23.03 18.34 -4.32
N ASN A 373 23.63 17.67 -3.34
CA ASN A 373 22.96 17.41 -2.06
C ASN A 373 22.60 18.73 -1.37
N ILE A 374 21.43 18.76 -0.74
CA ILE A 374 20.99 19.80 0.16
C ILE A 374 21.28 19.33 1.57
N ASN A 375 22.06 20.11 2.31
CA ASN A 375 22.49 19.77 3.66
C ASN A 375 21.99 20.81 4.65
N ALA A 376 22.09 20.49 5.95
CA ALA A 376 21.72 21.37 7.06
C ALA A 376 20.24 21.81 7.04
N VAL A 377 19.35 20.91 6.59
CA VAL A 377 17.90 21.08 6.76
C VAL A 377 17.54 20.56 8.16
N ASP A 378 17.98 21.26 9.20
CA ASP A 378 17.84 20.80 10.59
C ASP A 378 16.44 21.14 11.16
N LEU A 379 15.88 20.24 11.97
CA LEU A 379 14.55 20.35 12.58
C LEU A 379 14.67 20.23 14.11
N GLU A 380 14.34 21.31 14.81
CA GLU A 380 14.23 21.31 16.28
C GLU A 380 12.79 20.98 16.68
N LEU A 381 12.61 20.02 17.60
CA LEU A 381 11.28 19.75 18.14
C LEU A 381 10.79 20.93 18.96
N ILE A 382 9.57 21.37 18.70
CA ILE A 382 8.99 22.51 19.42
C ILE A 382 8.37 22.00 20.72
N GLY A 383 8.84 22.48 21.87
CA GLY A 383 8.22 22.19 23.16
C GLY A 383 6.76 22.66 23.25
N LYS A 384 5.89 21.89 23.90
CA LYS A 384 4.50 22.29 24.20
C LYS A 384 4.45 23.47 25.16
N LYS A 385 5.42 23.55 26.08
CA LYS A 385 5.63 24.71 26.95
C LYS A 385 6.31 25.79 26.10
N ALA A 386 5.62 26.91 25.84
CA ALA A 386 6.20 28.03 25.12
C ALA A 386 7.49 28.47 25.83
N GLY A 387 8.56 28.70 25.06
CA GLY A 387 9.84 29.16 25.59
C GLY A 387 9.63 30.36 26.53
N GLN A 388 10.07 30.22 27.78
CA GLN A 388 10.12 31.34 28.71
C GLN A 388 11.10 32.37 28.16
N LYS A 389 10.57 33.51 27.71
CA LYS A 389 11.30 34.77 27.82
C LYS A 389 11.37 35.08 29.33
N PRO A 390 12.55 35.35 29.90
CA PRO A 390 12.67 35.54 31.34
C PRO A 390 11.88 36.80 31.74
N THR A 391 10.77 36.61 32.46
CA THR A 391 10.03 37.72 33.06
C THR A 391 9.42 37.28 34.39
N PRO A 392 9.17 38.25 35.28
CA PRO A 392 9.83 38.45 36.55
C PRO A 392 9.34 37.47 37.63
N VAL A 393 10.21 37.23 38.61
CA VAL A 393 9.91 36.50 39.85
C VAL A 393 8.56 36.98 40.44
N PRO A 394 7.58 36.10 40.69
CA PRO A 394 6.36 36.46 41.38
C PRO A 394 6.71 36.96 42.79
N LYS A 395 6.17 38.11 43.17
CA LYS A 395 6.20 38.55 44.57
C LYS A 395 5.54 37.47 45.43
N SER A 396 6.36 36.90 46.30
CA SER A 396 6.02 36.00 47.40
C SER A 396 4.74 36.44 48.14
N GLY A 397 3.81 35.50 48.36
CA GLY A 397 2.76 35.69 49.37
C GLY A 397 1.43 34.96 49.24
N VAL A 398 1.21 34.08 48.25
CA VAL A 398 -0.02 33.28 48.19
C VAL A 398 0.32 31.81 48.03
N ASP A 399 0.03 31.02 49.06
CA ASP A 399 0.20 29.57 49.06
C ASP A 399 -0.95 28.98 48.23
N ILE A 400 -0.63 28.52 47.01
CA ILE A 400 -1.61 27.92 46.10
C ILE A 400 -1.65 26.43 46.40
N PRO A 401 -2.80 25.83 46.77
CA PRO A 401 -2.86 24.41 47.08
C PRO A 401 -2.58 23.58 45.83
N LYS A 402 -1.40 22.94 45.77
CA LYS A 402 -0.91 22.09 44.66
C LYS A 402 -1.90 21.06 44.13
N LYS A 403 -2.92 20.67 44.91
CA LYS A 403 -3.95 19.71 44.50
C LYS A 403 -4.93 20.23 43.44
N TYR A 404 -4.96 21.54 43.17
CA TYR A 404 -5.91 22.16 42.25
C TYR A 404 -5.27 22.79 41.01
N ASP A 405 -3.94 22.87 40.99
CA ASP A 405 -3.12 23.24 39.84
C ASP A 405 -2.73 21.93 39.14
N LEU A 406 -3.62 21.46 38.27
CA LEU A 406 -3.53 20.15 37.62
C LEU A 406 -2.48 20.14 36.51
N ASN A 407 -2.12 21.32 35.99
CA ASN A 407 -1.10 21.48 34.97
C ASN A 407 0.27 21.93 35.53
N GLU A 408 0.36 22.14 36.86
CA GLU A 408 1.52 22.59 37.62
C GLU A 408 2.09 23.95 37.13
N ASP A 409 1.23 24.85 36.65
CA ASP A 409 1.60 26.17 36.12
C ASP A 409 1.74 27.25 37.20
N GLY A 410 1.47 26.91 38.46
CA GLY A 410 1.51 27.81 39.60
C GLY A 410 0.26 28.70 39.71
N TYR A 411 -0.80 28.42 38.96
CA TYR A 411 -2.09 29.07 39.01
C TYR A 411 -3.21 28.02 39.00
N VAL A 412 -4.42 28.40 39.41
CA VAL A 412 -5.63 27.58 39.23
C VAL A 412 -6.52 28.34 38.26
N ASN A 413 -6.63 27.85 37.03
CA ASN A 413 -7.27 28.56 35.93
C ASN A 413 -8.05 27.63 34.99
N ILE A 414 -8.61 28.18 33.90
CA ILE A 414 -9.47 27.42 32.98
C ILE A 414 -8.74 26.27 32.28
N PHE A 415 -7.41 26.29 32.22
CA PHE A 415 -6.62 25.21 31.65
C PHE A 415 -6.58 23.99 32.58
N ASP A 416 -6.67 24.16 33.91
CA ASP A 416 -6.82 23.04 34.86
C ASP A 416 -8.19 22.36 34.71
N LEU A 417 -9.25 23.15 34.47
CA LEU A 417 -10.59 22.62 34.20
C LEU A 417 -10.63 21.85 32.87
N ILE A 418 -9.86 22.29 31.87
CA ILE A 418 -9.71 21.57 30.61
C ILE A 418 -8.95 20.25 30.83
N GLU A 419 -7.92 20.22 31.67
CA GLU A 419 -7.22 18.96 31.99
C GLU A 419 -8.09 17.99 32.79
N LEU A 420 -8.87 18.48 33.75
CA LEU A 420 -9.85 17.65 34.45
C LEU A 420 -10.88 17.04 33.47
N ALA A 421 -11.39 17.83 32.51
CA ALA A 421 -12.33 17.36 31.51
C ALA A 421 -11.74 16.28 30.60
N LYS A 422 -10.45 16.38 30.23
CA LYS A 422 -9.75 15.36 29.44
C LYS A 422 -9.58 14.05 30.22
N VAL A 423 -9.16 14.12 31.49
CA VAL A 423 -9.01 12.92 32.34
C VAL A 423 -10.35 12.21 32.53
N ILE A 424 -11.44 12.96 32.67
CA ILE A 424 -12.80 12.40 32.76
C ILE A 424 -13.19 11.75 31.42
N ALA A 425 -12.94 12.40 30.28
CA ALA A 425 -13.23 11.86 28.96
C ALA A 425 -12.47 10.54 28.69
N GLU A 426 -11.17 10.50 29.00
CA GLU A 426 -10.34 9.29 28.85
C GLU A 426 -10.81 8.12 29.74
N ARG A 427 -11.38 8.43 30.91
CA ARG A 427 -11.95 7.41 31.81
C ARG A 427 -13.18 6.76 31.20
N TYR A 428 -14.09 7.56 30.64
CA TYR A 428 -15.32 7.06 30.02
C TYR A 428 -15.04 6.32 28.71
N GLU A 429 -14.05 6.74 27.91
CA GLU A 429 -13.63 5.99 26.72
C GLU A 429 -13.09 4.59 27.08
N LYS A 430 -12.32 4.46 28.18
CA LYS A 430 -11.81 3.16 28.67
C LYS A 430 -12.91 2.25 29.21
N GLU A 431 -14.03 2.80 29.67
CA GLU A 431 -15.21 2.07 30.11
C GLU A 431 -16.15 1.70 28.95
N GLY A 432 -15.74 1.98 27.70
CA GLY A 432 -16.47 1.60 26.48
C GLY A 432 -17.57 2.56 26.07
N PHE A 433 -17.67 3.75 26.69
CA PHE A 433 -18.55 4.81 26.22
C PHE A 433 -17.94 5.49 24.99
N ASN A 434 -18.49 5.17 23.81
CA ASN A 434 -18.16 5.87 22.58
C ASN A 434 -18.98 7.17 22.53
N ILE A 435 -18.37 8.31 22.86
CA ILE A 435 -19.03 9.62 22.71
C ILE A 435 -18.94 9.99 21.24
N ASN A 436 -20.01 9.75 20.48
CA ASN A 436 -20.10 10.25 19.11
C ASN A 436 -20.43 11.76 19.15
N PRO A 437 -19.49 12.67 18.83
CA PRO A 437 -19.73 14.11 18.95
C PRO A 437 -20.84 14.60 18.02
N ASP A 438 -21.11 13.87 16.93
CA ASP A 438 -22.17 14.20 15.97
C ASP A 438 -23.58 13.92 16.53
N GLU A 439 -23.72 13.07 17.57
CA GLU A 439 -25.00 12.86 18.28
C GLU A 439 -25.39 14.04 19.18
N PHE A 440 -24.41 14.86 19.58
CA PHE A 440 -24.62 16.00 20.47
C PHE A 440 -24.60 17.35 19.74
N LYS A 441 -24.15 17.38 18.47
CA LYS A 441 -23.99 18.60 17.65
C LYS A 441 -25.27 19.44 17.54
N ASN A 442 -26.43 18.79 17.63
CA ASN A 442 -27.75 19.41 17.53
C ASN A 442 -28.63 19.20 18.78
N ARG A 443 -28.09 18.58 19.83
CA ARG A 443 -28.84 18.33 21.07
C ARG A 443 -28.88 19.61 21.90
N LYS A 444 -30.07 20.19 22.08
CA LYS A 444 -30.28 21.24 23.08
C LYS A 444 -30.23 20.59 24.47
N LEU A 445 -29.42 21.16 25.36
CA LEU A 445 -29.37 20.76 26.77
C LEU A 445 -30.76 20.93 27.38
N ASP A 446 -31.27 19.89 28.03
CA ASP A 446 -32.54 19.96 28.74
C ASP A 446 -32.35 20.36 30.22
N MET A 447 -33.47 20.58 30.92
CA MET A 447 -33.47 21.03 32.31
C MET A 447 -32.71 20.08 33.24
N LYS A 448 -32.71 18.78 32.91
CA LYS A 448 -32.14 17.71 33.73
C LYS A 448 -30.63 17.59 33.50
N ASP A 449 -30.18 17.81 32.27
CA ASP A 449 -28.76 17.92 31.91
C ASP A 449 -28.11 19.13 32.62
N LEU A 450 -28.81 20.27 32.67
CA LEU A 450 -28.34 21.48 33.35
C LEU A 450 -28.33 21.36 34.88
N GLU A 451 -29.34 20.74 35.49
CA GLU A 451 -29.33 20.41 36.92
C GLU A 451 -28.18 19.47 37.29
N THR A 452 -27.82 18.55 36.39
CA THR A 452 -26.73 17.60 36.61
C THR A 452 -25.38 18.32 36.56
N LEU A 453 -25.18 19.20 35.57
CA LEU A 453 -24.01 20.09 35.52
C LEU A 453 -23.95 20.95 36.80
N TRP A 454 -25.07 21.54 37.22
CA TRP A 454 -25.15 22.36 38.43
C TRP A 454 -24.76 21.60 39.69
N LYS A 455 -25.27 20.37 39.90
CA LYS A 455 -24.88 19.52 41.04
C LYS A 455 -23.39 19.14 41.03
N VAL A 456 -22.82 18.94 39.85
CA VAL A 456 -21.39 18.63 39.68
C VAL A 456 -20.50 19.83 40.02
N PHE A 457 -20.97 21.06 39.74
CA PHE A 457 -20.22 22.29 40.02
C PHE A 457 -20.49 22.91 41.40
N ASN A 458 -21.59 22.54 42.07
CA ASN A 458 -21.97 23.04 43.40
C ASN A 458 -20.87 22.96 44.49
N PRO A 459 -19.98 21.95 44.52
CA PRO A 459 -18.88 21.91 45.48
C PRO A 459 -17.81 23.00 45.25
N PHE A 460 -17.73 23.59 44.07
CA PHE A 460 -16.72 24.58 43.69
C PHE A 460 -17.16 26.03 43.95
N THR A 461 -18.44 26.27 44.21
CA THR A 461 -18.99 27.61 44.52
C THR A 461 -19.18 27.86 46.02
N ALA A 462 -19.16 26.81 46.84
CA ALA A 462 -19.42 26.90 48.28
C ALA A 462 -18.21 27.32 49.15
N ASN A 463 -17.08 27.75 48.56
CA ASN A 463 -15.87 28.03 49.33
C ASN A 463 -15.52 29.52 49.37
N HIS A 464 -15.66 30.08 50.58
CA HIS A 464 -15.34 31.36 51.21
C HIS A 464 -14.18 32.26 50.71
N PHE A 465 -13.66 32.13 49.50
CA PHE A 465 -12.60 32.98 48.96
C PHE A 465 -13.18 34.05 48.03
N LYS A 466 -13.03 35.32 48.42
CA LYS A 466 -13.33 36.48 47.57
C LYS A 466 -12.41 36.47 46.34
N ILE A 467 -12.85 35.84 45.25
CA ILE A 467 -12.15 35.81 43.97
C ILE A 467 -12.28 37.19 43.31
N ARG A 468 -11.15 37.91 43.19
CA ARG A 468 -11.05 39.26 42.61
C ARG A 468 -11.42 39.37 41.11
N TRP A 469 -11.76 38.25 40.46
CA TRP A 469 -11.99 38.18 39.01
C TRP A 469 -13.37 38.67 38.57
N PHE A 470 -14.36 38.73 39.46
CA PHE A 470 -15.71 39.20 39.12
C PHE A 470 -15.88 40.74 39.18
N ASN A 471 -14.94 41.47 39.79
CA ASN A 471 -15.16 42.89 40.11
C ASN A 471 -14.76 43.90 39.02
N ASN A 472 -14.29 43.47 37.85
CA ASN A 472 -13.77 44.43 36.86
C ASN A 472 -14.46 44.42 35.50
N HIS A 473 -15.59 43.72 35.36
CA HIS A 473 -16.49 43.89 34.22
C HIS A 473 -17.94 43.81 34.72
N ASN A 474 -18.72 44.87 34.49
CA ASN A 474 -20.16 44.98 34.80
C ASN A 474 -21.06 43.99 34.01
N TRP A 475 -20.54 42.83 33.59
CA TRP A 475 -21.31 41.80 32.87
C TRP A 475 -21.92 40.74 33.78
N PHE A 476 -21.51 40.67 35.05
CA PHE A 476 -22.01 39.70 36.02
C PHE A 476 -22.22 40.37 37.38
N ASP A 477 -23.14 41.33 37.44
CA ASP A 477 -23.76 41.73 38.72
C ASP A 477 -24.90 40.73 38.99
N PHE A 478 -24.52 39.50 39.35
CA PHE A 478 -25.44 38.44 39.71
C PHE A 478 -25.35 38.22 41.21
N ASP A 479 -26.38 38.65 41.93
CA ASP A 479 -26.62 38.22 43.29
C ASP A 479 -27.18 36.80 43.23
N PHE A 480 -26.34 35.80 43.51
CA PHE A 480 -26.67 34.38 43.31
C PHE A 480 -27.54 33.79 44.42
N ASP A 481 -27.79 34.54 45.49
CA ASP A 481 -28.72 34.12 46.55
C ASP A 481 -30.19 34.27 46.12
N ASP A 482 -30.48 35.03 45.04
CA ASP A 482 -31.83 35.32 44.55
C ASP A 482 -32.00 35.00 43.03
N PHE A 483 -31.26 33.99 42.55
CA PHE A 483 -31.22 33.63 41.12
C PHE A 483 -32.53 32.98 40.63
N ASP A 484 -33.35 33.76 39.93
CA ASP A 484 -34.53 33.28 39.21
C ASP A 484 -34.16 32.74 37.81
N CYS A 485 -34.06 31.41 37.74
CA CYS A 485 -33.69 30.67 36.54
C CYS A 485 -34.69 30.84 35.38
N GLU A 486 -35.98 31.09 35.66
CA GLU A 486 -36.97 31.34 34.60
C GLU A 486 -36.76 32.70 33.93
N LYS A 487 -36.39 33.73 34.72
CA LYS A 487 -36.12 35.08 34.22
C LYS A 487 -34.90 35.10 33.29
N PHE A 488 -33.82 34.41 33.68
CA PHE A 488 -32.60 34.28 32.87
C PHE A 488 -32.88 33.62 31.51
N MET A 489 -33.65 32.52 31.50
CA MET A 489 -33.98 31.80 30.27
C MET A 489 -34.89 32.61 29.32
N LYS A 490 -35.74 33.49 29.87
CA LYS A 490 -36.60 34.38 29.09
C LYS A 490 -35.81 35.48 28.36
N GLU A 491 -34.73 35.97 28.97
CA GLU A 491 -33.80 36.91 28.34
C GLU A 491 -32.89 36.24 27.32
N TRP A 492 -32.41 35.03 27.62
CA TRP A 492 -31.53 34.28 26.72
C TRP A 492 -32.23 33.87 25.41
N ARG A 493 -33.49 33.40 25.49
CA ARG A 493 -34.34 33.09 24.32
C ARG A 493 -34.74 34.32 23.49
N LYS A 494 -34.60 35.54 24.02
CA LYS A 494 -34.84 36.78 23.25
C LYS A 494 -33.63 37.19 22.42
N ARG A 495 -32.44 36.67 22.72
CA ARG A 495 -31.18 37.05 22.06
C ARG A 495 -30.68 36.04 21.02
N PHE A 496 -31.37 34.90 20.86
CA PHE A 496 -31.04 33.85 19.89
C PHE A 496 -32.28 33.19 19.31
#